data_AF-A0A957XSC5-F1
#
_entry.id   AF-A0A957XSC5-F1
#
_cell.length_a   1.000
_cell.length_b   1.000
_cell.length_c   1.000
_cell.angle_alpha   90.00
_cell.angle_beta   90.00
_cell.angle_gamma   90.00
#
_symmetry.space_group_name_H-M   'P 1'
#
loop_
_entity.id
_entity.type
_entity.pdbx_description
1 polymer ?
#
loop_
_entity_poly.entity_id
_entity_poly.type
_entity_poly.pdbx_seq_one_letter_code
_entity_poly.pdbx_strand_id
1 'polypeptide(L)' 'MTQHDKTRIEHTYVAFMVRMWRDSARAQWRASAQSVHTGETIRFANIPMLLRYLHSHVGHDASHDDNESPAPDALPDHQV' A
#
# COMPACT_ATOMS: atom_id res chain seq x y z
N MET A 1 6.84 30.22 16.17
CA MET A 1 7.33 29.40 15.04
C MET A 1 7.11 27.95 15.43
N THR A 2 5.96 27.38 15.10
CA THR A 2 5.62 26.01 15.45
C THR A 2 5.47 25.24 14.15
N GLN A 3 6.45 24.38 13.92
CA GLN A 3 6.59 23.50 12.77
C GLN A 3 5.40 22.54 12.79
N HIS A 4 4.49 22.67 11.82
CA HIS A 4 3.38 21.73 11.68
C HIS A 4 3.96 20.37 11.33
N ASP A 5 3.84 19.46 12.30
CA ASP A 5 3.98 18.02 12.14
C ASP A 5 3.11 17.61 10.95
N LYS A 6 3.78 17.17 9.89
CA LYS A 6 3.15 16.85 8.61
C LYS A 6 2.39 15.56 8.83
N THR A 7 1.10 15.69 9.17
CA THR A 7 0.11 14.62 9.25
C THR A 7 0.40 13.64 8.12
N ARG A 8 0.93 12.47 8.50
CA ARG A 8 1.19 11.37 7.58
C ARG A 8 -0.19 10.83 7.22
N ILE A 9 -0.83 11.43 6.22
CA ILE A 9 -2.05 10.88 5.66
C ILE A 9 -1.67 9.49 5.20
N GLU A 10 -2.20 8.48 5.86
CA GLU A 10 -2.09 7.10 5.41
C GLU A 10 -2.86 7.03 4.10
N HIS A 11 -2.13 7.12 2.99
CA HIS A 11 -2.71 7.03 1.67
C HIS A 11 -3.12 5.57 1.45
N THR A 12 -4.38 5.25 1.80
CA THR A 12 -5.00 3.94 1.51
C THR A 12 -4.98 3.63 0.00
N TYR A 13 -4.86 4.68 -0.82
CA TYR A 13 -4.68 4.58 -2.26
C TYR A 13 -3.23 4.82 -2.67
N VAL A 14 -2.62 3.82 -3.31
CA VAL A 14 -1.29 3.90 -3.91
C VAL A 14 -1.39 3.76 -5.43
N ALA A 15 -0.68 4.63 -6.16
CA ALA A 15 -0.65 4.62 -7.63
C ALA A 15 0.77 4.88 -8.13
N PHE A 16 1.16 4.11 -9.16
CA PHE A 16 2.49 4.18 -9.76
C PHE A 16 2.41 4.20 -11.29
N MET A 17 3.23 5.04 -11.92
CA MET A 17 3.55 4.93 -13.35
C MET A 17 4.69 3.94 -13.52
N VAL A 18 4.43 2.81 -14.18
CA VAL A 18 5.42 1.77 -14.46
C VAL A 18 5.95 1.92 -15.88
N ARG A 19 7.28 1.82 -16.03
CA ARG A 19 7.95 1.71 -17.33
C ARG A 19 8.77 0.44 -17.35
N MET A 20 8.69 -0.30 -18.46
CA MET A 20 9.47 -1.51 -18.70
C MET A 20 10.20 -1.37 -20.02
N TRP A 21 11.47 -1.74 -20.06
CA TRP A 21 12.29 -1.64 -21.27
C TRP A 21 13.41 -2.68 -21.29
N ARG A 22 14.01 -2.87 -22.45
CA ARG A 22 15.23 -3.64 -22.68
C ARG A 22 15.99 -3.00 -23.83
N ASP A 23 17.31 -2.95 -23.75
CA ASP A 23 18.14 -2.25 -24.76
C ASP A 23 18.23 -3.03 -26.09
N SER A 24 18.00 -4.34 -26.05
CA SER A 24 17.93 -5.20 -27.23
C SER A 24 17.02 -6.40 -26.96
N ALA A 25 16.69 -7.17 -28.00
CA ALA A 25 15.88 -8.37 -27.86
C ALA A 25 16.48 -9.43 -26.90
N ARG A 26 17.82 -9.43 -26.73
CA ARG A 26 18.55 -10.36 -25.85
C ARG A 26 18.89 -9.78 -24.48
N ALA A 27 18.72 -8.46 -24.29
CA ALA A 27 19.00 -7.82 -23.01
C ALA A 27 17.93 -8.18 -21.97
N GLN A 28 18.34 -8.16 -20.70
CA GLN A 28 17.42 -8.35 -19.58
C GLN A 28 16.42 -7.19 -19.51
N TRP A 29 15.16 -7.52 -19.22
CA TRP A 29 14.14 -6.51 -18.94
C TRP A 29 14.48 -5.72 -17.68
N ARG A 30 14.46 -4.40 -17.81
CA ARG A 30 14.56 -3.42 -16.73
C ARG A 30 13.20 -2.79 -16.49
N ALA A 31 13.02 -2.19 -15.32
CA ALA A 31 11.82 -1.43 -15.03
C ALA A 31 12.07 -0.24 -14.12
N SER A 32 11.11 0.67 -14.05
CA SER A 32 11.02 1.71 -13.04
C SER A 32 9.58 1.90 -12.60
N ALA A 33 9.38 2.25 -11.34
CA ALA A 33 8.11 2.71 -10.81
C ALA A 33 8.27 4.14 -10.32
N GLN A 34 7.39 5.02 -10.78
CA GLN A 34 7.29 6.39 -10.28
C GLN A 34 6.01 6.55 -9.48
N SER A 35 6.11 7.01 -8.23
CA SER A 35 4.95 7.35 -7.41
C SER A 35 4.22 8.55 -8.00
N VAL A 36 2.91 8.44 -8.18
CA VAL A 36 2.08 9.56 -8.65
C VAL A 36 1.94 10.63 -7.56
N HIS A 37 2.05 10.24 -6.29
CA HIS A 37 1.86 11.13 -5.15
C HIS A 37 3.12 11.94 -4.81
N THR A 38 4.30 11.30 -4.86
CA THR A 38 5.57 11.93 -4.46
C THR A 38 6.46 12.30 -5.63
N GLY A 39 6.18 11.78 -6.83
CA GLY A 39 7.05 11.93 -8.00
C GLY A 39 8.34 11.10 -7.92
N GLU A 40 8.61 10.43 -6.80
CA GLU A 40 9.81 9.62 -6.59
C GLU A 40 9.85 8.46 -7.58
N THR A 41 11.03 8.23 -8.18
CA THR A 41 11.24 7.17 -9.17
C THR A 41 12.28 6.18 -8.68
N ILE A 42 11.91 4.91 -8.62
CA ILE A 42 12.80 3.80 -8.28
C ILE A 42 13.04 2.97 -9.53
N ARG A 43 14.31 2.59 -9.76
CA ARG A 43 14.73 1.76 -10.89
C ARG A 43 15.02 0.33 -10.41
N PHE A 44 14.63 -0.63 -11.22
CA PHE A 44 14.76 -2.05 -10.95
C PHE A 44 15.57 -2.73 -12.05
N ALA A 45 16.53 -3.55 -11.62
CA ALA A 45 17.35 -4.35 -12.52
C ALA A 45 16.53 -5.46 -13.20
N ASN A 46 15.42 -5.91 -12.62
CA ASN A 46 14.60 -6.95 -13.22
C ASN A 46 13.14 -6.81 -12.77
N ILE A 47 12.25 -7.45 -13.54
CA ILE A 47 10.79 -7.41 -13.29
C ILE A 47 10.42 -8.02 -11.93
N PRO A 48 11.01 -9.14 -11.47
CA PRO A 48 10.70 -9.68 -10.14
C PRO A 48 10.94 -8.68 -8.99
N MET A 49 12.00 -7.87 -9.05
CA MET A 49 12.26 -6.83 -8.04
C MET A 49 11.18 -5.75 -8.04
N LEU A 50 10.70 -5.33 -9.21
CA LEU A 50 9.57 -4.40 -9.33
C LEU A 50 8.32 -4.99 -8.66
N LEU A 51 7.98 -6.24 -8.98
CA LEU A 51 6.78 -6.88 -8.44
C LEU A 51 6.84 -7.03 -6.91
N ARG A 52 8.01 -7.41 -6.37
CA ARG A 52 8.23 -7.48 -4.91
C ARG A 52 8.02 -6.12 -4.24
N TYR A 53 8.48 -5.05 -4.89
CA TYR A 53 8.28 -3.68 -4.40
C TYR A 53 6.81 -3.27 -4.43
N LEU A 54 6.08 -3.55 -5.52
CA LEU A 54 4.65 -3.20 -5.59
C LEU A 54 3.82 -4.00 -4.57
N HIS A 55 4.14 -5.28 -4.38
CA HIS A 55 3.44 -6.13 -3.42
C HIS A 55 3.59 -5.64 -1.97
N SER A 56 4.75 -5.09 -1.59
CA SER A 56 4.95 -4.53 -0.24
C SER A 56 4.10 -3.29 0.04
N HIS A 57 3.55 -2.63 -0.99
CA HIS A 57 2.69 -1.46 -0.85
C HIS A 57 1.20 -1.81 -0.74
N VAL A 58 0.80 -3.02 -1.14
CA VAL A 58 -0.61 -3.46 -1.12
C VAL A 58 -0.93 -4.30 0.13
N GLY A 59 0.09 -4.92 0.74
CA GLY A 59 -0.09 -5.84 1.87
C GLY A 59 -0.10 -5.23 3.29
N HIS A 60 -0.22 -3.90 3.45
CA HIS A 60 -0.14 -3.27 4.77
C HIS A 60 -1.49 -3.08 5.50
N ASP A 61 -2.63 -3.36 4.84
CA ASP A 61 -3.99 -3.12 5.37
C ASP A 61 -4.84 -4.39 5.57
N ALA A 62 -4.23 -5.57 5.72
CA ALA A 62 -4.96 -6.81 6.04
C ALA A 62 -5.09 -7.08 7.55
N SER A 63 -4.96 -6.04 8.38
CA SER A 63 -5.15 -6.11 9.83
C SER A 63 -6.20 -5.07 10.25
N HIS A 64 -7.34 -5.02 9.54
CA HIS A 64 -8.53 -4.42 10.11
C HIS A 64 -9.10 -5.41 11.11
N ASP A 65 -8.70 -5.19 12.36
CA ASP A 65 -9.19 -5.78 13.61
C ASP A 65 -10.58 -6.46 13.47
N ASP A 66 -10.62 -7.76 13.79
CA ASP A 66 -11.83 -8.49 14.15
C ASP A 66 -12.46 -7.85 15.41
N ASN A 67 -13.07 -6.67 15.29
CA ASN A 67 -13.96 -6.18 16.35
C ASN A 67 -15.36 -6.74 16.09
N GLU A 68 -15.52 -7.99 16.53
CA GLU A 68 -16.81 -8.63 16.78
C GLU A 68 -17.74 -7.63 17.47
N SER A 69 -18.72 -7.14 16.73
CA SER A 69 -19.80 -6.33 17.26
C SER A 69 -20.51 -7.17 18.33
N PRO A 70 -20.46 -6.85 19.64
CA PRO A 70 -21.28 -7.58 20.59
C PRO A 70 -22.73 -7.33 20.21
N ALA A 71 -23.48 -8.42 20.04
CA ALA A 71 -24.88 -8.41 19.63
C ALA A 71 -25.69 -7.37 20.44
N PRO A 72 -26.59 -6.59 19.81
CA PRO A 72 -27.51 -5.76 20.57
C PRO A 72 -28.49 -6.68 21.33
N ASP A 73 -28.66 -6.37 22.62
CA ASP A 73 -29.79 -6.80 23.44
C ASP A 73 -29.89 -8.30 23.79
N ALA A 74 -29.08 -8.73 24.76
CA ALA A 74 -29.59 -9.68 25.74
C ALA A 74 -30.61 -8.95 26.63
N LEU A 75 -31.91 -9.31 26.51
CA LEU A 75 -32.95 -8.84 27.42
C LEU A 75 -32.55 -9.13 28.87
N PRO A 76 -32.67 -8.16 29.81
CA PRO A 76 -32.54 -8.47 31.22
C PRO A 76 -33.77 -9.24 31.69
N ASP A 77 -33.53 -10.49 32.09
CA ASP A 77 -34.41 -11.23 33.00
C ASP A 77 -34.38 -10.50 34.35
N HIS A 78 -35.46 -9.80 34.70
CA HIS A 78 -35.65 -9.33 36.07
C HIS A 78 -37.03 -9.76 36.57
N GLN A 79 -36.98 -10.81 37.39
CA GLN A 79 -38.01 -11.21 38.34
C GLN A 79 -38.52 -10.03 39.17
N VAL A 80 -39.85 -9.93 39.32
CA VAL A 80 -40.60 -9.93 40.59
C VAL A 80 -42.10 -10.10 40.31
#